data_AF-A0A846ZXR0-F1
#
_entry.id   AF-A0A846ZXR0-F1
#
_cell.length_a   1.000
_cell.length_b   1.000
_cell.length_c   1.000
_cell.angle_alpha   90.00
_cell.angle_beta   90.00
_cell.angle_gamma   90.00
#
_symmetry.space_group_name_H-M   'P 1'
#
loop_
_entity.id
_entity.type
_entity.pdbx_description
1 polymer ?
#
loop_
_entity_poly.entity_id
_entity_poly.type
_entity_poly.pdbx_seq_one_letter_code
_entity_poly.pdbx_strand_id
1 'polypeptide(L)'
;MTTLDARIHGLSFADILDGDSIVDPSGGDLKTDTYSLEGSDYAEIEHLGRRERSYNFDVYTTDKTDIMRFIEELETAPEDCEFCPYEESLITYAKLAHGTIERPIPHLCGTELIWKGRGEVICRDSHFYDADEQGIGYRKAQNLPVSWSSVNGGTLSGPIDYLMMSGDYANGYMTRDIDLVFNSHPVRLIDSLIRGDRFVVDRYGNVRHTFKTRMEAIYTKLQTSVGGSNFLDYASGSCSYENLFINTNGKFLIPFHGPLPVSSGQSPRLRFYVTQLAGLPRVSYATAVGLGDLKNTEHEITLGWNVVDIPEVQGEEFIAFGLDTTAGQVTISYLEATVDRYLADIPTAEPGEEIEITIQDGEFSSHCLKALHMVYRDGYYF
;
A
#
# COMPACT_ATOMS: atom_id res chain seq x y z
N MET A 1 -20.84 -31.32 -8.59
CA MET A 1 -19.65 -30.86 -7.86
C MET A 1 -18.83 -30.13 -8.88
N THR A 2 -18.80 -28.81 -8.77
CA THR A 2 -17.95 -27.96 -9.61
C THR A 2 -16.52 -28.17 -9.15
N THR A 3 -15.62 -28.47 -10.09
CA THR A 3 -14.19 -28.41 -9.86
C THR A 3 -13.88 -27.02 -9.31
N LEU A 4 -13.43 -26.96 -8.06
CA LEU A 4 -13.01 -25.71 -7.44
C LEU A 4 -11.63 -25.33 -8.00
N ASP A 5 -11.55 -24.20 -8.68
CA ASP A 5 -10.28 -23.60 -9.10
C ASP A 5 -9.83 -22.61 -8.02
N ALA A 6 -9.49 -23.16 -6.86
CA ALA A 6 -8.95 -22.35 -5.79
C ALA A 6 -7.54 -21.86 -6.16
N ARG A 7 -7.25 -20.59 -5.90
CA ARG A 7 -5.98 -19.94 -6.29
C ARG A 7 -5.40 -19.11 -5.17
N ILE A 8 -4.10 -19.25 -4.94
CA ILE A 8 -3.34 -18.38 -4.03
C ILE A 8 -1.99 -18.05 -4.67
N HIS A 9 -1.57 -16.79 -4.59
CA HIS A 9 -0.24 -16.35 -5.02
C HIS A 9 0.13 -16.78 -6.47
N GLY A 10 -0.87 -16.89 -7.35
CA GLY A 10 -0.70 -17.26 -8.76
C GLY A 10 -0.66 -18.76 -9.05
N LEU A 11 -0.77 -19.62 -8.03
CA LEU A 11 -0.91 -21.06 -8.20
C LEU A 11 -2.40 -21.45 -8.20
N SER A 12 -2.83 -22.11 -9.27
CA SER A 12 -4.11 -22.82 -9.27
C SER A 12 -3.95 -24.18 -8.64
N PHE A 13 -4.84 -24.50 -7.70
CA PHE A 13 -4.89 -25.83 -7.11
C PHE A 13 -5.37 -26.85 -8.15
N ALA A 14 -6.15 -26.44 -9.16
CA ALA A 14 -6.55 -27.30 -10.26
C ALA A 14 -5.35 -27.80 -11.10
N ASP A 15 -4.24 -27.05 -11.14
CA ASP A 15 -3.02 -27.46 -11.84
C ASP A 15 -2.28 -28.62 -11.14
N ILE A 16 -2.61 -28.89 -9.88
CA ILE A 16 -1.91 -29.83 -8.99
C ILE A 16 -2.78 -31.08 -8.76
N LEU A 17 -4.09 -30.98 -8.97
CA LEU A 17 -5.09 -31.93 -8.51
C LEU A 17 -5.41 -33.02 -9.55
N ASP A 18 -5.34 -34.28 -9.12
CA ASP A 18 -5.89 -35.44 -9.85
C ASP A 18 -7.36 -35.76 -9.45
N GLY A 19 -8.06 -34.89 -8.70
CA GLY A 19 -9.44 -35.14 -8.24
C GLY A 19 -10.11 -34.01 -7.45
N ASP A 20 -11.29 -34.29 -6.87
CA ASP A 20 -12.10 -33.32 -6.09
C ASP A 20 -11.37 -32.88 -4.81
N SER A 21 -11.03 -31.59 -4.72
CA SER A 21 -10.61 -30.95 -3.46
C SER A 21 -11.82 -30.62 -2.62
N ILE A 22 -11.74 -30.88 -1.31
CA ILE A 22 -12.74 -30.40 -0.37
C ILE A 22 -12.21 -29.09 0.19
N VAL A 23 -12.92 -28.01 -0.10
CA VAL A 23 -12.79 -26.75 0.63
C VAL A 23 -13.85 -26.76 1.70
N ASP A 24 -13.40 -26.86 2.95
CA ASP A 24 -14.28 -26.71 4.11
C ASP A 24 -14.10 -25.29 4.68
N PRO A 25 -14.97 -24.33 4.29
CA PRO A 25 -14.93 -23.00 4.87
C PRO A 25 -15.44 -23.07 6.32
N SER A 26 -14.72 -22.41 7.21
CA SER A 26 -15.13 -22.21 8.60
C SER A 26 -14.98 -20.74 8.98
N GLY A 27 -15.86 -20.24 9.86
CA GLY A 27 -15.87 -18.82 10.20
C GLY A 27 -16.51 -17.95 9.11
N GLY A 28 -16.30 -16.63 9.20
CA GLY A 28 -17.07 -15.65 8.42
C GLY A 28 -18.50 -15.39 8.93
N ASP A 29 -18.99 -16.22 9.85
CA ASP A 29 -20.27 -16.01 10.52
C ASP A 29 -20.27 -14.77 11.40
N LEU A 30 -21.44 -14.17 11.55
CA LEU A 30 -21.69 -13.10 12.49
C LEU A 30 -21.41 -13.59 13.91
N LYS A 31 -20.43 -12.96 14.56
CA LYS A 31 -20.15 -13.15 15.96
C LYS A 31 -21.18 -12.36 16.75
N THR A 32 -21.95 -13.07 17.55
CA THR A 32 -22.89 -12.47 18.50
C THR A 32 -22.47 -12.85 19.91
N ASP A 33 -22.61 -11.91 20.84
CA ASP A 33 -22.67 -12.22 22.25
C ASP A 33 -24.12 -12.19 22.71
N THR A 34 -24.45 -12.96 23.75
CA THR A 34 -25.82 -13.04 24.24
C THR A 34 -25.82 -12.98 25.75
N TYR A 35 -26.48 -11.97 26.30
CA TYR A 35 -26.60 -11.80 27.75
C TYR A 35 -28.05 -11.72 28.20
N SER A 36 -28.33 -12.45 29.27
CA SER A 36 -29.61 -12.50 29.93
C SER A 36 -29.75 -11.33 30.90
N LEU A 37 -30.76 -10.48 30.69
CA LEU A 37 -31.16 -9.46 31.65
C LEU A 37 -32.08 -10.06 32.72
N GLU A 38 -31.77 -9.81 33.98
CA GLU A 38 -32.56 -10.31 35.11
C GLU A 38 -33.99 -9.73 35.05
N GLY A 39 -35.00 -10.59 34.91
CA GLY A 39 -36.41 -10.20 34.77
C GLY A 39 -36.92 -10.04 33.34
N SER A 40 -36.10 -10.33 32.32
CA SER A 40 -36.52 -10.40 30.91
C SER A 40 -36.60 -11.84 30.43
N ASP A 41 -37.67 -12.18 29.69
CA ASP A 41 -37.80 -13.48 28.99
C ASP A 41 -36.96 -13.54 27.70
N TYR A 42 -36.34 -12.42 27.31
CA TYR A 42 -35.51 -12.28 26.12
C TYR A 42 -34.07 -11.92 26.50
N ALA A 43 -33.10 -12.56 25.84
CA ALA A 43 -31.70 -12.18 25.92
C ALA A 43 -31.40 -11.06 24.92
N GLU A 44 -30.53 -10.12 25.32
CA GLU A 44 -29.98 -9.13 24.39
C GLU A 44 -28.84 -9.75 23.58
N ILE A 45 -28.78 -9.40 22.30
CA ILE A 45 -27.79 -9.88 21.35
C ILE A 45 -26.89 -8.72 20.98
N GLU A 46 -25.60 -8.84 21.26
CA GLU A 46 -24.59 -7.86 20.86
C GLU A 46 -23.84 -8.33 19.62
N HIS A 47 -23.75 -7.46 18.61
CA HIS A 47 -23.02 -7.75 17.38
C HIS A 47 -21.53 -7.45 17.57
N LEU A 48 -20.69 -8.50 17.59
CA LEU A 48 -19.24 -8.39 17.79
C LEU A 48 -18.44 -8.45 16.47
N GLY A 49 -19.09 -8.14 15.35
CA GLY A 49 -18.50 -8.27 14.00
C GLY A 49 -18.59 -9.69 13.44
N ARG A 50 -17.79 -10.00 12.41
CA ARG A 50 -17.69 -11.35 11.82
C ARG A 50 -16.35 -11.99 12.18
N ARG A 51 -16.32 -13.31 12.32
CA ARG A 51 -15.06 -14.04 12.52
C ARG A 51 -14.25 -14.06 11.22
N GLU A 52 -12.92 -14.06 11.33
CA GLU A 52 -12.04 -14.41 10.21
C GLU A 52 -12.53 -15.72 9.57
N ARG A 53 -12.49 -15.77 8.24
CA ARG A 53 -12.86 -16.98 7.51
C ARG A 53 -11.59 -17.79 7.27
N SER A 54 -11.61 -19.06 7.64
CA SER A 54 -10.54 -20.03 7.39
C SER A 54 -11.04 -21.05 6.38
N TYR A 55 -10.21 -21.37 5.41
CA TYR A 55 -10.48 -22.37 4.40
C TYR A 55 -9.47 -23.50 4.55
N ASN A 56 -9.98 -24.72 4.66
CA ASN A 56 -9.16 -25.91 4.74
C ASN A 56 -9.26 -26.68 3.43
N PHE A 57 -8.11 -27.11 2.90
CA PHE A 57 -7.98 -27.80 1.61
C PHE A 57 -7.31 -29.15 1.81
N ASP A 58 -7.90 -30.19 1.25
CA ASP A 58 -7.22 -31.48 1.03
C ASP A 58 -6.87 -31.60 -0.48
N VAL A 59 -5.58 -31.78 -0.81
CA VAL A 59 -5.07 -31.92 -2.19
C VAL A 59 -4.45 -33.31 -2.38
N TYR A 60 -4.70 -33.93 -3.53
CA TYR A 60 -4.23 -35.28 -3.87
C TYR A 60 -3.59 -35.31 -5.26
N THR A 61 -2.44 -35.97 -5.38
CA THR A 61 -1.74 -36.19 -6.66
C THR A 61 -0.83 -37.40 -6.58
N THR A 62 -0.52 -37.96 -7.76
CA THR A 62 0.49 -39.02 -7.91
C THR A 62 1.93 -38.48 -7.96
N ASP A 63 2.12 -37.18 -8.27
CA ASP A 63 3.43 -36.54 -8.29
C ASP A 63 3.77 -35.89 -6.93
N LYS A 64 4.89 -36.32 -6.35
CA LYS A 64 5.39 -35.73 -5.10
C LYS A 64 5.76 -34.25 -5.27
N THR A 65 6.28 -33.87 -6.44
CA THR A 65 6.75 -32.53 -6.75
C THR A 65 5.62 -31.52 -6.66
N ASP A 66 4.42 -31.92 -7.09
CA ASP A 66 3.21 -31.11 -7.09
C ASP A 66 2.74 -30.79 -5.66
N ILE A 67 2.75 -31.78 -4.74
CA ILE A 67 2.46 -31.50 -3.32
C ILE A 67 3.53 -30.62 -2.68
N MET A 68 4.80 -30.82 -3.01
CA MET A 68 5.86 -29.97 -2.48
C MET A 68 5.70 -28.52 -2.95
N ARG A 69 5.34 -28.31 -4.22
CA ARG A 69 5.04 -26.98 -4.79
C ARG A 69 3.82 -26.35 -4.11
N PHE A 70 2.75 -27.11 -3.90
CA PHE A 70 1.56 -26.64 -3.17
C PHE A 70 1.90 -26.13 -1.77
N ILE A 71 2.71 -26.89 -1.03
CA ILE A 71 3.12 -26.51 0.33
C ILE A 71 4.04 -25.29 0.30
N GLU A 72 5.03 -25.29 -0.60
CA GLU A 72 5.93 -24.16 -0.74
C GLU A 72 5.17 -22.87 -1.07
N GLU A 73 4.16 -22.94 -1.94
CA GLU A 73 3.34 -21.78 -2.28
C GLU A 73 2.55 -21.26 -1.07
N LEU A 74 1.92 -22.15 -0.29
CA LEU A 74 1.18 -21.73 0.91
C LEU A 74 2.12 -21.13 1.97
N GLU A 75 3.30 -21.72 2.18
CA GLU A 75 4.28 -21.23 3.17
C GLU A 75 4.95 -19.92 2.74
N THR A 76 5.03 -19.65 1.44
CA THR A 76 5.68 -18.44 0.90
C THR A 76 4.69 -17.37 0.45
N ALA A 77 3.39 -17.65 0.49
CA ALA A 77 2.33 -16.70 0.20
C ALA A 77 2.49 -15.46 1.10
N PRO A 78 2.69 -14.27 0.51
CA PRO A 78 2.79 -13.06 1.31
C PRO A 78 1.45 -12.75 1.97
N GLU A 79 1.50 -12.14 3.14
CA GLU A 79 0.33 -11.54 3.75
C GLU A 79 -0.31 -10.53 2.78
N ASP A 80 -1.65 -10.47 2.80
CA ASP A 80 -2.49 -9.68 1.89
C ASP A 80 -2.41 -10.10 0.41
N CYS A 81 -1.92 -11.30 0.09
CA CYS A 81 -2.08 -11.83 -1.26
C CYS A 81 -3.54 -12.16 -1.57
N GLU A 82 -3.91 -12.00 -2.84
CA GLU A 82 -5.22 -12.38 -3.34
C GLU A 82 -5.39 -13.90 -3.27
N PHE A 83 -6.55 -14.30 -2.74
CA PHE A 83 -6.95 -15.67 -2.58
C PHE A 83 -8.36 -15.86 -3.16
N CYS A 84 -8.50 -16.75 -4.14
CA CYS A 84 -9.78 -17.13 -4.73
C CYS A 84 -10.16 -18.51 -4.21
N PRO A 85 -11.08 -18.66 -3.23
CA PRO A 85 -11.41 -19.98 -2.70
C PRO A 85 -12.29 -20.82 -3.61
N TYR A 86 -13.05 -20.20 -4.51
CA TYR A 86 -14.07 -20.88 -5.31
C TYR A 86 -13.86 -20.71 -6.81
N GLU A 87 -13.80 -19.46 -7.25
CA GLU A 87 -13.71 -19.06 -8.65
C GLU A 87 -12.93 -17.76 -8.77
N GLU A 88 -12.40 -17.50 -9.96
CA GLU A 88 -11.59 -16.30 -10.22
C GLU A 88 -12.34 -15.00 -9.99
N SER A 89 -13.65 -14.96 -10.16
CA SER A 89 -14.49 -13.75 -9.99
C SER A 89 -14.66 -13.28 -8.55
N LEU A 90 -14.27 -14.09 -7.56
CA LEU A 90 -14.43 -13.76 -6.14
C LEU A 90 -13.11 -13.93 -5.38
N ILE A 91 -12.54 -12.80 -4.99
CA ILE A 91 -11.29 -12.76 -4.24
C ILE A 91 -11.53 -12.46 -2.76
N THR A 92 -10.65 -12.92 -1.91
CA THR A 92 -10.46 -12.46 -0.53
C THR A 92 -8.95 -12.34 -0.26
N TYR A 93 -8.55 -11.82 0.89
CA TYR A 93 -7.14 -11.53 1.17
C TYR A 93 -6.62 -12.44 2.27
N ALA A 94 -5.54 -13.17 1.97
CA ALA A 94 -4.92 -14.09 2.92
C ALA A 94 -4.18 -13.32 4.01
N LYS A 95 -4.49 -13.61 5.27
CA LYS A 95 -3.72 -13.18 6.44
C LYS A 95 -2.57 -14.13 6.72
N LEU A 96 -2.87 -15.42 6.65
CA LEU A 96 -1.94 -16.50 6.89
C LEU A 96 -2.31 -17.67 5.99
N ALA A 97 -1.30 -18.33 5.44
CA ALA A 97 -1.46 -19.60 4.75
C ALA A 97 -0.44 -20.60 5.32
N HIS A 98 -0.84 -21.86 5.41
CA HIS A 98 0.01 -22.93 5.93
C HIS A 98 -0.25 -24.22 5.15
N GLY A 99 0.83 -24.93 4.79
CA GLY A 99 0.79 -26.18 4.06
C GLY A 99 1.47 -27.32 4.83
N THR A 100 0.86 -28.50 4.83
CA THR A 100 1.46 -29.71 5.40
C THR A 100 1.33 -30.90 4.44
N ILE A 101 2.33 -31.79 4.46
CA ILE A 101 2.28 -33.06 3.71
C ILE A 101 1.91 -34.20 4.66
N GLU A 102 0.93 -35.00 4.27
CA GLU A 102 0.62 -36.24 4.97
C GLU A 102 1.43 -37.42 4.42
N ARG A 103 1.38 -38.54 5.13
CA ARG A 103 2.03 -39.77 4.66
C ARG A 103 1.33 -40.25 3.38
N PRO A 104 2.09 -40.64 2.34
CA PRO A 104 1.50 -41.14 1.11
C PRO A 104 0.69 -42.42 1.35
N ILE A 105 -0.43 -42.54 0.65
CA ILE A 105 -1.40 -43.63 0.79
C ILE A 105 -1.38 -44.49 -0.49
N PRO A 106 -1.50 -45.83 -0.41
CA PRO A 106 -1.58 -46.66 -1.61
C PRO A 106 -2.81 -46.32 -2.47
N HIS A 107 -2.63 -46.17 -3.78
CA HIS A 107 -3.75 -45.99 -4.71
C HIS A 107 -4.63 -47.26 -4.73
N LEU A 108 -5.96 -47.09 -4.72
CA LEU A 108 -6.95 -48.19 -4.61
C LEU A 108 -6.86 -49.25 -5.73
N CYS A 109 -6.15 -48.95 -6.83
CA CYS A 109 -6.04 -49.79 -8.03
C CYS A 109 -4.61 -49.83 -8.62
N GLY A 110 -3.54 -49.87 -7.82
CA GLY A 110 -2.18 -49.95 -8.36
C GLY A 110 -1.04 -50.07 -7.33
N THR A 111 0.19 -49.99 -7.83
CA THR A 111 1.42 -49.86 -7.00
C THR A 111 1.82 -48.41 -6.75
N GLU A 112 1.10 -47.46 -7.33
CA GLU A 112 1.35 -46.03 -7.21
C GLU A 112 0.91 -45.50 -5.84
N LEU A 113 1.68 -44.56 -5.33
CA LEU A 113 1.40 -43.86 -4.08
C LEU A 113 0.69 -42.55 -4.40
N ILE A 114 -0.40 -42.27 -3.68
CA ILE A 114 -1.06 -40.98 -3.68
C ILE A 114 -0.41 -40.14 -2.59
N TRP A 115 0.10 -38.97 -2.96
CA TRP A 115 0.52 -37.95 -2.02
C TRP A 115 -0.66 -37.09 -1.64
N LYS A 116 -0.80 -36.81 -0.34
CA LYS A 116 -1.83 -35.94 0.20
C LYS A 116 -1.19 -34.70 0.83
N GLY A 117 -1.62 -33.54 0.40
CA GLY A 117 -1.34 -32.25 1.02
C GLY A 117 -2.55 -31.73 1.77
N ARG A 118 -2.31 -31.01 2.87
CA ARG A 118 -3.31 -30.22 3.59
C ARG A 118 -2.91 -28.77 3.63
N GLY A 119 -3.81 -27.88 3.24
CA GLY A 119 -3.64 -26.44 3.33
C GLY A 119 -4.65 -25.82 4.28
N GLU A 120 -4.25 -24.77 4.97
CA GLU A 120 -5.13 -23.83 5.65
C GLU A 120 -4.83 -22.42 5.15
N VAL A 121 -5.86 -21.66 4.78
CA VAL A 121 -5.76 -20.23 4.48
C VAL A 121 -6.72 -19.48 5.39
N ILE A 122 -6.18 -18.64 6.26
CA ILE A 122 -6.94 -17.73 7.12
C ILE A 122 -6.99 -16.37 6.42
N CYS A 123 -8.19 -15.86 6.20
CA CYS A 123 -8.41 -14.59 5.51
C CYS A 123 -8.57 -13.44 6.51
N ARG A 124 -8.10 -12.25 6.11
CA ARG A 124 -8.30 -11.03 6.92
C ARG A 124 -9.76 -10.63 7.01
N ASP A 125 -10.52 -10.87 5.95
CA ASP A 125 -11.93 -10.54 5.88
C ASP A 125 -12.82 -11.78 5.75
N SER A 126 -14.04 -11.64 6.25
CA SER A 126 -15.14 -12.58 6.05
C SER A 126 -15.87 -12.43 4.71
N HIS A 127 -15.50 -11.42 3.91
CA HIS A 127 -16.18 -11.02 2.69
C HIS A 127 -15.38 -11.38 1.45
N PHE A 128 -16.06 -11.35 0.30
CA PHE A 128 -15.42 -11.41 -1.00
C PHE A 128 -15.44 -10.06 -1.69
N TYR A 129 -14.56 -9.91 -2.65
CA TYR A 129 -14.52 -8.77 -3.55
C TYR A 129 -14.60 -9.28 -4.98
N ASP A 130 -15.14 -8.45 -5.85
CA ASP A 130 -14.98 -8.64 -7.28
C ASP A 130 -13.50 -8.71 -7.62
N ALA A 131 -13.11 -9.68 -8.43
CA ALA A 131 -11.74 -9.78 -8.92
C ALA A 131 -11.44 -8.71 -9.97
N ASP A 132 -12.47 -8.23 -10.67
CA ASP A 132 -12.30 -7.21 -11.69
C ASP A 132 -11.89 -5.87 -11.05
N GLU A 133 -10.75 -5.34 -11.48
CA GLU A 133 -10.30 -4.01 -11.07
C GLU A 133 -11.23 -2.94 -11.68
N GLN A 134 -11.99 -2.26 -10.82
CA GLN A 134 -12.78 -1.09 -11.22
C GLN A 134 -12.02 0.20 -10.91
N GLY A 135 -12.37 1.28 -11.61
CA GLY A 135 -11.78 2.60 -11.40
C GLY A 135 -10.84 3.04 -12.52
N ILE A 136 -9.83 3.84 -12.18
CA ILE A 136 -8.89 4.39 -13.17
C ILE A 136 -7.73 3.42 -13.33
N GLY A 137 -7.84 2.48 -14.28
CA GLY A 137 -6.75 1.56 -14.62
C GLY A 137 -5.43 2.29 -14.92
N TYR A 138 -4.29 1.61 -14.76
CA TYR A 138 -2.98 2.26 -14.82
C TYR A 138 -2.74 3.08 -16.10
N ARG A 139 -2.44 4.36 -15.93
CA ARG A 139 -2.14 5.30 -17.02
C ARG A 139 -0.84 6.06 -16.77
N LYS A 140 -0.12 6.36 -17.85
CA LYS A 140 1.06 7.24 -17.84
C LYS A 140 0.70 8.59 -18.45
N ALA A 141 1.35 9.66 -18.01
CA ALA A 141 1.22 11.01 -18.58
C ALA A 141 -0.25 11.48 -18.77
N GLN A 142 -1.02 11.57 -17.67
CA GLN A 142 -2.43 11.96 -17.69
C GLN A 142 -2.60 13.44 -17.40
N ASN A 143 -3.25 14.17 -18.31
CA ASN A 143 -3.64 15.55 -18.05
C ASN A 143 -4.85 15.58 -17.11
N LEU A 144 -4.82 16.46 -16.12
CA LEU A 144 -5.95 16.69 -15.23
C LEU A 144 -6.95 17.70 -15.85
N PRO A 145 -8.25 17.64 -15.48
CA PRO A 145 -8.86 16.64 -14.60
C PRO A 145 -9.05 15.29 -15.30
N VAL A 146 -9.07 14.22 -14.51
CA VAL A 146 -9.44 12.87 -14.96
C VAL A 146 -10.65 12.42 -14.16
N SER A 147 -11.68 11.95 -14.86
CA SER A 147 -12.92 11.45 -14.26
C SER A 147 -13.22 10.04 -14.73
N TRP A 148 -13.82 9.25 -13.84
CA TRP A 148 -14.31 7.90 -14.09
C TRP A 148 -15.67 7.71 -13.42
N SER A 149 -16.54 6.92 -14.05
CA SER A 149 -17.84 6.56 -13.50
C SER A 149 -17.96 5.05 -13.35
N SER A 150 -18.41 4.58 -12.20
CA SER A 150 -18.78 3.18 -11.94
C SER A 150 -20.11 3.11 -11.18
N VAL A 151 -20.57 1.91 -10.88
CA VAL A 151 -21.66 1.65 -9.94
C VAL A 151 -21.16 0.58 -8.98
N ASN A 152 -21.43 0.73 -7.68
CA ASN A 152 -21.19 -0.37 -6.75
C ASN A 152 -22.20 -1.50 -7.02
N GLY A 153 -21.78 -2.55 -7.71
CA GLY A 153 -22.59 -3.74 -8.00
C GLY A 153 -22.65 -4.74 -6.84
N GLY A 154 -21.90 -4.48 -5.77
CA GLY A 154 -21.78 -5.33 -4.59
C GLY A 154 -22.99 -5.30 -3.67
N THR A 155 -22.88 -6.06 -2.59
CA THR A 155 -23.85 -6.05 -1.47
C THR A 155 -23.32 -5.31 -0.24
N LEU A 156 -22.09 -4.80 -0.33
CA LEU A 156 -21.37 -4.06 0.69
C LEU A 156 -21.04 -2.66 0.23
N SER A 157 -20.91 -1.73 1.17
CA SER A 157 -20.31 -0.43 0.88
C SER A 157 -18.86 -0.64 0.44
N GLY A 158 -18.49 0.01 -0.65
CA GLY A 158 -17.23 -0.23 -1.31
C GLY A 158 -16.20 0.87 -1.08
N PRO A 159 -15.10 0.62 -0.36
CA PRO A 159 -13.98 1.54 -0.23
C PRO A 159 -12.97 1.36 -1.38
N ILE A 160 -12.20 2.41 -1.68
CA ILE A 160 -11.05 2.36 -2.59
C ILE A 160 -10.07 1.28 -2.15
N ASP A 161 -9.71 0.35 -3.03
CA ASP A 161 -8.74 -0.71 -2.72
C ASP A 161 -7.29 -0.21 -2.83
N TYR A 162 -7.02 0.52 -3.92
CA TYR A 162 -5.69 1.05 -4.20
C TYR A 162 -5.79 2.43 -4.86
N LEU A 163 -4.97 3.40 -4.45
CA LEU A 163 -4.77 4.64 -5.20
C LEU A 163 -3.29 4.98 -5.29
N MET A 164 -2.80 5.02 -6.52
CA MET A 164 -1.47 5.49 -6.87
C MET A 164 -1.51 6.65 -7.84
N MET A 165 -0.90 7.74 -7.44
CA MET A 165 -0.68 8.89 -8.30
C MET A 165 0.75 9.37 -8.15
N SER A 166 1.31 9.87 -9.26
CA SER A 166 2.62 10.49 -9.32
C SER A 166 2.63 11.64 -10.31
N GLY A 167 3.26 12.75 -9.94
CA GLY A 167 3.26 14.00 -10.72
C GLY A 167 4.59 14.32 -11.41
N ASP A 168 4.51 14.97 -12.57
CA ASP A 168 5.63 15.73 -13.17
C ASP A 168 5.16 17.14 -13.55
N TYR A 169 5.55 18.12 -12.73
CA TYR A 169 5.11 19.49 -12.93
C TYR A 169 6.14 20.28 -13.72
N ALA A 170 5.70 20.80 -14.86
CA ALA A 170 6.55 21.48 -15.83
C ALA A 170 7.07 22.85 -15.35
N ASN A 171 6.45 23.46 -14.33
CA ASN A 171 6.74 24.83 -13.93
C ASN A 171 6.74 25.00 -12.41
N GLY A 172 7.87 24.75 -11.74
CA GLY A 172 8.36 25.58 -10.62
C GLY A 172 7.56 25.70 -9.31
N TYR A 173 6.31 25.29 -9.26
CA TYR A 173 5.40 25.56 -8.17
C TYR A 173 4.78 24.25 -7.73
N MET A 174 4.81 24.03 -6.41
CA MET A 174 3.95 23.05 -5.75
C MET A 174 2.53 23.22 -6.29
N THR A 175 1.90 22.13 -6.75
CA THR A 175 0.50 22.22 -7.16
C THR A 175 -0.36 22.51 -5.94
N ARG A 176 -1.50 23.17 -6.16
CA ARG A 176 -2.53 23.29 -5.13
C ARG A 176 -3.19 21.93 -4.90
N ASP A 177 -3.90 21.85 -3.78
CA ASP A 177 -4.69 20.75 -3.24
C ASP A 177 -5.12 19.71 -4.28
N ILE A 178 -4.82 18.42 -4.02
CA ILE A 178 -5.45 17.34 -4.78
C ILE A 178 -6.73 16.97 -4.07
N ASP A 179 -7.84 17.16 -4.78
CA ASP A 179 -9.13 16.68 -4.34
C ASP A 179 -9.50 15.40 -5.10
N LEU A 180 -9.83 14.38 -4.32
CA LEU A 180 -10.47 13.17 -4.76
C LEU A 180 -11.97 13.35 -4.53
N VAL A 181 -12.75 13.56 -5.59
CA VAL A 181 -14.19 13.72 -5.45
C VAL A 181 -14.85 12.38 -5.68
N PHE A 182 -15.55 11.86 -4.67
CA PHE A 182 -16.43 10.69 -4.76
C PHE A 182 -17.86 11.13 -4.49
N ASN A 183 -18.75 11.02 -5.46
CA ASN A 183 -20.18 11.33 -5.28
C ASN A 183 -20.42 12.71 -4.67
N SER A 184 -19.69 13.72 -5.18
CA SER A 184 -19.69 15.10 -4.68
C SER A 184 -19.12 15.30 -3.26
N HIS A 185 -18.50 14.29 -2.64
CA HIS A 185 -17.73 14.41 -1.40
C HIS A 185 -16.25 14.60 -1.74
N PRO A 186 -15.70 15.81 -1.61
CA PRO A 186 -14.28 16.05 -1.84
C PRO A 186 -13.47 15.56 -0.65
N VAL A 187 -12.51 14.69 -0.94
CA VAL A 187 -11.47 14.28 0.01
C VAL A 187 -10.15 14.87 -0.44
N ARG A 188 -9.61 15.76 0.41
CA ARG A 188 -8.31 16.37 0.17
C ARG A 188 -7.21 15.40 0.56
N LEU A 189 -6.43 14.95 -0.43
CA LEU A 189 -5.32 14.03 -0.19
C LEU A 189 -4.13 14.76 0.44
N ILE A 190 -3.76 15.91 -0.13
CA ILE A 190 -2.64 16.76 0.32
C ILE A 190 -2.86 18.20 -0.14
N ASP A 191 -2.17 19.14 0.50
CA ASP A 191 -2.18 20.56 0.09
C ASP A 191 -1.22 20.85 -1.08
N SER A 192 -0.19 20.02 -1.28
CA SER A 192 0.83 20.25 -2.30
C SER A 192 1.61 19.01 -2.73
N LEU A 193 1.67 18.74 -4.04
CA LEU A 193 2.52 17.69 -4.61
C LEU A 193 3.90 18.21 -4.97
N ILE A 194 4.90 17.35 -4.77
CA ILE A 194 6.22 17.47 -5.37
C ILE A 194 6.40 16.45 -6.51
N ARG A 195 7.32 16.73 -7.44
CA ARG A 195 7.56 15.85 -8.59
C ARG A 195 8.10 14.50 -8.11
N GLY A 196 7.43 13.41 -8.49
CA GLY A 196 7.85 12.05 -8.12
C GLY A 196 7.29 11.56 -6.80
N ASP A 197 6.36 12.29 -6.19
CA ASP A 197 5.51 11.74 -5.13
C ASP A 197 4.78 10.51 -5.63
N ARG A 198 4.54 9.59 -4.69
CA ARG A 198 3.76 8.39 -4.88
C ARG A 198 2.87 8.21 -3.67
N PHE A 199 1.57 8.17 -3.92
CA PHE A 199 0.58 7.78 -2.94
C PHE A 199 0.27 6.31 -3.15
N VAL A 200 0.01 5.61 -2.06
CA VAL A 200 -0.59 4.28 -2.04
C VAL A 200 -1.59 4.32 -0.91
N VAL A 201 -2.86 4.49 -1.27
CA VAL A 201 -3.98 4.26 -0.35
C VAL A 201 -4.27 2.77 -0.39
N ASP A 202 -4.37 2.12 0.76
CA ASP A 202 -4.95 0.78 0.86
C ASP A 202 -6.44 0.85 1.22
N ARG A 203 -7.13 -0.28 1.09
CA ARG A 203 -8.55 -0.42 1.46
C ARG A 203 -8.93 -0.16 2.90
N TYR A 204 -7.96 -0.06 3.80
CA TYR A 204 -8.18 0.24 5.21
C TYR A 204 -8.00 1.75 5.51
N GLY A 205 -7.68 2.55 4.49
CA GLY A 205 -7.49 4.00 4.63
C GLY A 205 -6.10 4.40 5.06
N ASN A 206 -5.15 3.45 5.05
CA ASN A 206 -3.77 3.79 5.26
C ASN A 206 -3.23 4.39 3.98
N VAL A 207 -2.74 5.62 4.06
CA VAL A 207 -2.14 6.28 2.92
C VAL A 207 -0.63 6.33 3.12
N ARG A 208 0.10 5.53 2.35
CA ARG A 208 1.55 5.67 2.27
C ARG A 208 1.90 6.71 1.22
N HIS A 209 2.55 7.78 1.64
CA HIS A 209 3.10 8.79 0.74
C HIS A 209 4.64 8.69 0.73
N THR A 210 5.18 8.36 -0.44
CA THR A 210 6.61 8.19 -0.67
C THR A 210 7.10 9.13 -1.76
N PHE A 211 8.26 9.74 -1.53
CA PHE A 211 9.07 10.40 -2.55
C PHE A 211 10.33 9.56 -2.79
N LYS A 212 10.75 9.39 -4.06
CA LYS A 212 11.95 8.61 -4.41
C LYS A 212 12.70 9.19 -5.60
N THR A 213 14.02 9.19 -5.53
CA THR A 213 14.91 9.64 -6.62
C THR A 213 16.22 8.86 -6.68
N ARG A 214 16.73 8.67 -7.90
CA ARG A 214 18.04 8.06 -8.23
C ARG A 214 19.07 9.08 -8.76
N MET A 215 18.82 10.37 -8.56
CA MET A 215 19.69 11.47 -9.05
C MET A 215 19.96 11.41 -10.57
N GLU A 216 19.02 10.89 -11.34
CA GLU A 216 19.07 10.83 -12.81
C GLU A 216 18.72 12.20 -13.45
N ALA A 217 18.16 13.12 -12.66
CA ALA A 217 17.78 14.46 -13.10
C ALA A 217 18.89 15.49 -12.85
N ILE A 218 19.01 16.47 -13.75
CA ILE A 218 19.88 17.65 -13.52
C ILE A 218 19.42 18.43 -12.28
N TYR A 219 20.35 19.13 -11.62
CA TYR A 219 20.07 19.85 -10.37
C TYR A 219 18.82 20.71 -10.40
N THR A 220 18.67 21.56 -11.41
CA THR A 220 17.53 22.48 -11.51
C THR A 220 16.20 21.73 -11.52
N LYS A 221 16.15 20.54 -12.11
CA LYS A 221 14.96 19.69 -12.09
C LYS A 221 14.71 19.11 -10.71
N LEU A 222 15.74 18.67 -10.00
CA LEU A 222 15.63 18.10 -8.66
C LEU A 222 15.26 19.17 -7.61
N GLN A 223 15.83 20.37 -7.72
CA GLN A 223 15.51 21.50 -6.87
C GLN A 223 14.08 21.96 -7.09
N THR A 224 13.66 22.03 -8.36
CA THR A 224 12.25 22.28 -8.70
C THR A 224 11.35 21.18 -8.14
N SER A 225 11.78 19.91 -8.18
CA SER A 225 10.97 18.80 -7.68
C SER A 225 10.57 19.03 -6.23
N VAL A 226 11.51 19.35 -5.35
CA VAL A 226 11.26 19.42 -3.90
C VAL A 226 10.88 20.82 -3.38
N GLY A 227 10.44 21.73 -4.26
CA GLY A 227 9.93 23.03 -3.84
C GLY A 227 10.97 24.14 -3.66
N GLY A 228 12.12 24.03 -4.30
CA GLY A 228 13.11 25.12 -4.41
C GLY A 228 14.28 25.05 -3.43
N SER A 229 15.03 26.15 -3.36
CA SER A 229 16.29 26.25 -2.58
C SER A 229 16.11 26.17 -1.06
N ASN A 230 14.88 26.34 -0.57
CA ASN A 230 14.60 26.12 0.85
C ASN A 230 14.81 24.67 1.24
N PHE A 231 14.52 23.72 0.34
CA PHE A 231 14.58 22.29 0.64
C PHE A 231 15.78 21.59 0.00
N LEU A 232 16.26 22.07 -1.15
CA LEU A 232 17.50 21.57 -1.78
C LEU A 232 18.46 22.70 -2.10
N ASP A 233 19.61 22.69 -1.42
CA ASP A 233 20.76 23.53 -1.70
C ASP A 233 22.02 22.69 -1.48
N TYR A 234 22.80 22.40 -2.53
CA TYR A 234 24.06 21.67 -2.35
C TYR A 234 25.25 22.58 -2.02
N ALA A 235 25.02 23.87 -1.76
CA ALA A 235 26.03 24.91 -1.63
C ALA A 235 26.95 24.99 -2.87
N SER A 236 28.25 24.78 -2.70
CA SER A 236 29.22 24.64 -3.81
C SER A 236 29.36 23.21 -4.34
N GLY A 237 28.42 22.33 -3.98
CA GLY A 237 28.33 20.95 -4.44
C GLY A 237 27.91 20.81 -5.90
N SER A 238 27.58 19.59 -6.30
CA SER A 238 27.22 19.29 -7.68
C SER A 238 26.24 18.12 -7.78
N CYS A 239 25.46 18.11 -8.85
CA CYS A 239 24.65 16.97 -9.24
C CYS A 239 25.19 16.45 -10.58
N SER A 240 25.84 15.29 -10.55
CA SER A 240 26.27 14.55 -11.73
C SER A 240 25.42 13.30 -11.87
N TYR A 241 25.33 12.72 -13.08
CA TYR A 241 24.49 11.54 -13.33
C TYR A 241 24.68 10.48 -12.22
N GLU A 242 23.58 10.10 -11.56
CA GLU A 242 23.50 9.13 -10.45
C GLU A 242 24.18 9.53 -9.13
N ASN A 243 24.74 10.74 -9.00
CA ASN A 243 25.36 11.20 -7.76
C ASN A 243 25.06 12.67 -7.47
N LEU A 244 24.48 12.92 -6.30
CA LEU A 244 24.32 14.25 -5.72
C LEU A 244 25.37 14.44 -4.63
N PHE A 245 26.30 15.35 -4.86
CA PHE A 245 27.28 15.82 -3.87
C PHE A 245 26.75 17.08 -3.18
N ILE A 246 26.43 16.97 -1.90
CA ILE A 246 25.98 18.05 -1.04
C ILE A 246 27.19 18.50 -0.21
N ASN A 247 27.68 19.71 -0.48
CA ASN A 247 28.87 20.25 0.18
C ASN A 247 28.50 20.90 1.52
N THR A 248 29.49 21.38 2.29
CA THR A 248 29.28 22.01 3.59
C THR A 248 28.33 23.21 3.51
N ASN A 249 27.42 23.29 4.49
CA ASN A 249 26.29 24.23 4.55
C ASN A 249 25.21 23.99 3.50
N GLY A 250 25.19 22.80 2.89
CA GLY A 250 24.09 22.36 2.04
C GLY A 250 23.03 21.58 2.81
N LYS A 251 21.98 21.19 2.09
CA LYS A 251 20.86 20.39 2.57
C LYS A 251 20.11 19.75 1.42
N PHE A 252 19.47 18.64 1.72
CA PHE A 252 18.45 18.03 0.88
C PHE A 252 17.36 17.45 1.76
N LEU A 253 16.28 18.21 1.95
CA LEU A 253 15.11 17.85 2.72
C LEU A 253 13.93 17.58 1.78
N ILE A 254 13.09 16.59 2.10
CA ILE A 254 11.88 16.28 1.35
C ILE A 254 10.69 16.84 2.12
N PRO A 255 9.97 17.84 1.58
CA PRO A 255 8.78 18.38 2.22
C PRO A 255 7.55 17.49 1.95
N PHE A 256 6.79 17.22 3.00
CA PHE A 256 5.49 16.56 2.95
C PHE A 256 4.46 17.52 3.55
N HIS A 257 3.53 18.00 2.72
CA HIS A 257 2.44 18.90 3.10
C HIS A 257 1.13 18.15 3.33
N GLY A 258 0.35 18.55 4.33
CA GLY A 258 -0.97 18.00 4.64
C GLY A 258 -0.99 17.27 5.98
N PRO A 259 -2.13 16.74 6.42
CA PRO A 259 -2.23 16.07 7.73
C PRO A 259 -1.34 14.81 7.76
N LEU A 260 -0.35 14.80 8.65
CA LEU A 260 0.59 13.70 8.88
C LEU A 260 0.12 12.83 10.07
N PRO A 261 0.39 11.53 10.04
CA PRO A 261 -0.47 10.52 10.62
C PRO A 261 -0.40 10.50 12.15
N VAL A 262 -1.53 10.18 12.78
CA VAL A 262 -1.72 10.10 14.25
C VAL A 262 -1.88 8.66 14.74
N SER A 263 -1.80 7.63 13.87
CA SER A 263 -2.21 6.27 14.28
C SER A 263 -1.58 5.05 13.62
N SER A 264 -0.75 5.16 12.56
CA SER A 264 -0.21 3.95 11.90
C SER A 264 0.81 3.18 12.76
N GLY A 265 1.27 3.79 13.87
CA GLY A 265 2.34 3.26 14.71
C GLY A 265 3.70 3.20 14.00
N GLN A 266 3.80 3.69 12.75
CA GLN A 266 5.04 3.74 11.99
C GLN A 266 5.56 5.18 11.92
N SER A 267 6.79 5.37 12.37
CA SER A 267 7.52 6.61 12.21
C SER A 267 7.77 6.92 10.72
N PRO A 268 7.78 8.20 10.30
CA PRO A 268 8.30 8.57 9.00
C PRO A 268 9.69 8.00 8.80
N ARG A 269 10.02 7.61 7.57
CA ARG A 269 11.25 6.89 7.28
C ARG A 269 12.03 7.52 6.14
N LEU A 270 13.32 7.69 6.35
CA LEU A 270 14.29 8.09 5.34
C LEU A 270 15.20 6.91 4.99
N ARG A 271 15.35 6.61 3.70
CA ARG A 271 16.27 5.60 3.19
C ARG A 271 17.15 6.20 2.10
N PHE A 272 18.47 6.04 2.21
CA PHE A 272 19.41 6.64 1.26
C PHE A 272 20.69 5.82 1.14
N TYR A 273 21.40 5.99 0.01
CA TYR A 273 22.68 5.32 -0.24
C TYR A 273 23.80 6.34 -0.35
N VAL A 274 24.79 6.23 0.52
CA VAL A 274 25.95 7.14 0.60
C VAL A 274 27.14 6.53 -0.14
N THR A 275 27.67 7.26 -1.11
CA THR A 275 28.86 6.88 -1.88
C THR A 275 30.13 7.52 -1.33
N GLN A 276 30.03 8.71 -0.74
CA GLN A 276 31.16 9.42 -0.12
C GLN A 276 30.69 10.23 1.09
N LEU A 277 31.56 10.38 2.08
CA LEU A 277 31.25 11.03 3.34
C LEU A 277 32.50 11.75 3.88
N ALA A 278 32.37 12.98 4.34
CA ALA A 278 33.38 13.62 5.18
C ALA A 278 32.77 14.61 6.18
N GLY A 279 33.46 14.84 7.30
CA GLY A 279 32.92 15.62 8.41
C GLY A 279 31.76 14.90 9.10
N LEU A 280 30.80 15.66 9.63
CA LEU A 280 29.67 15.17 10.40
C LEU A 280 28.33 15.64 9.82
N PRO A 281 27.95 15.23 8.59
CA PRO A 281 26.61 15.49 8.10
C PRO A 281 25.58 14.73 8.94
N ARG A 282 24.35 15.23 8.97
CA ARG A 282 23.28 14.75 9.84
C ARG A 282 22.02 14.47 9.05
N VAL A 283 21.20 13.56 9.57
CA VAL A 283 19.80 13.49 9.19
C VAL A 283 19.06 14.53 10.02
N SER A 284 18.25 15.34 9.35
CA SER A 284 17.57 16.49 9.92
C SER A 284 16.09 16.45 9.58
N TYR A 285 15.26 17.03 10.44
CA TYR A 285 13.83 17.21 10.20
C TYR A 285 13.32 18.54 10.77
N ALA A 286 12.21 19.03 10.24
CA ALA A 286 11.52 20.27 10.64
C ALA A 286 10.01 20.07 10.49
N THR A 287 9.21 20.67 11.37
CA THR A 287 7.74 20.68 11.27
C THR A 287 7.19 22.07 10.91
N ALA A 288 8.03 23.11 10.88
CA ALA A 288 7.66 24.39 10.28
C ALA A 288 8.06 24.48 8.80
N VAL A 289 7.15 24.96 7.96
CA VAL A 289 7.37 25.16 6.50
C VAL A 289 8.62 26.00 6.19
N GLY A 290 8.93 26.98 7.04
CA GLY A 290 10.11 27.84 6.90
C GLY A 290 11.43 27.21 7.36
N LEU A 291 11.42 25.97 7.87
CA LEU A 291 12.58 25.26 8.42
C LEU A 291 13.28 25.97 9.60
N GLY A 292 12.60 26.91 10.25
CA GLY A 292 13.15 27.65 11.38
C GLY A 292 13.37 26.81 12.65
N ASP A 293 12.80 25.61 12.68
CA ASP A 293 12.80 24.65 13.78
C ASP A 293 13.61 23.38 13.46
N LEU A 294 14.52 23.44 12.47
CA LEU A 294 15.32 22.30 12.03
C LEU A 294 16.05 21.62 13.21
N LYS A 295 15.85 20.31 13.35
CA LYS A 295 16.43 19.45 14.38
C LYS A 295 17.18 18.29 13.74
N ASN A 296 18.31 17.93 14.34
CA ASN A 296 19.08 16.75 13.95
C ASN A 296 18.59 15.50 14.68
N THR A 297 18.58 14.37 14.00
CA THR A 297 18.43 13.05 14.63
C THR A 297 19.78 12.59 15.19
N GLU A 298 19.76 11.58 16.05
CA GLU A 298 20.98 10.97 16.61
C GLU A 298 21.66 9.99 15.65
N HIS A 299 21.11 9.78 14.45
CA HIS A 299 21.62 8.81 13.49
C HIS A 299 23.01 9.18 12.98
N GLU A 300 23.94 8.24 13.06
CA GLU A 300 25.27 8.36 12.47
C GLU A 300 25.25 7.88 11.02
N ILE A 301 25.53 8.78 10.08
CA ILE A 301 25.56 8.47 8.65
C ILE A 301 26.81 7.65 8.33
N THR A 302 26.64 6.49 7.69
CA THR A 302 27.76 5.64 7.23
C THR A 302 27.78 5.52 5.71
N LEU A 303 28.90 5.04 5.14
CA LEU A 303 28.94 4.65 3.72
C LEU A 303 27.97 3.48 3.46
N GLY A 304 27.35 3.47 2.28
CA GLY A 304 26.37 2.45 1.89
C GLY A 304 24.93 2.81 2.27
N TRP A 305 24.10 1.79 2.52
CA TRP A 305 22.69 1.96 2.85
C TRP A 305 22.48 2.47 4.26
N ASN A 306 21.65 3.50 4.40
CA ASN A 306 21.16 4.04 5.65
C ASN A 306 19.62 4.00 5.65
N VAL A 307 19.04 3.62 6.78
CA VAL A 307 17.59 3.68 7.04
C VAL A 307 17.42 4.35 8.39
N VAL A 308 16.61 5.41 8.43
CA VAL A 308 16.45 6.26 9.61
C VAL A 308 14.97 6.50 9.82
N ASP A 309 14.49 6.12 11.00
CA ASP A 309 13.15 6.49 11.46
C ASP A 309 13.23 7.90 12.06
N ILE A 310 12.36 8.78 11.59
CA ILE A 310 12.24 10.17 12.03
C ILE A 310 11.29 10.19 13.23
N PRO A 311 11.54 11.00 14.27
CA PRO A 311 10.64 11.11 15.41
C PRO A 311 9.19 11.36 15.00
N GLU A 312 8.27 10.87 15.83
CA GLU A 312 6.84 10.91 15.55
C GLU A 312 6.34 12.36 15.44
N VAL A 313 5.61 12.65 14.36
CA VAL A 313 5.07 13.98 14.02
C VAL A 313 3.55 13.96 13.98
N GLN A 314 2.93 13.23 14.92
CA GLN A 314 1.49 13.09 14.95
C GLN A 314 0.80 14.47 15.04
N GLY A 315 -0.13 14.72 14.14
CA GLY A 315 -0.96 15.93 14.15
C GLY A 315 -0.27 17.16 13.55
N GLU A 316 0.95 17.00 13.03
CA GLU A 316 1.62 18.05 12.26
C GLU A 316 0.99 18.15 10.85
N GLU A 317 0.85 19.37 10.36
CA GLU A 317 0.38 19.66 8.99
C GLU A 317 1.53 19.68 7.96
N PHE A 318 2.77 19.55 8.45
CA PHE A 318 3.97 19.61 7.65
C PHE A 318 5.13 18.87 8.31
N ILE A 319 5.91 18.16 7.50
CA ILE A 319 7.25 17.70 7.87
C ILE A 319 8.17 17.85 6.67
N ALA A 320 9.38 18.35 6.88
CA ALA A 320 10.47 18.20 5.94
C ALA A 320 11.62 17.46 6.61
N PHE A 321 12.12 16.41 5.98
CA PHE A 321 13.26 15.66 6.52
C PHE A 321 14.19 15.13 5.44
N GLY A 322 15.45 14.92 5.80
CA GLY A 322 16.49 14.53 4.85
C GLY A 322 17.88 14.77 5.40
N LEU A 323 18.79 15.24 4.54
CA LEU A 323 20.20 15.43 4.87
C LEU A 323 20.52 16.91 5.11
N ASP A 324 21.25 17.20 6.19
CA ASP A 324 21.89 18.48 6.49
C ASP A 324 23.40 18.31 6.54
N THR A 325 24.13 19.18 5.84
CA THR A 325 25.60 19.14 5.74
C THR A 325 26.25 20.38 6.35
N THR A 326 25.58 21.07 7.29
CA THR A 326 26.16 22.20 8.03
C THR A 326 27.55 21.90 8.62
N ALA A 327 27.76 20.68 9.15
CA ALA A 327 29.03 20.24 9.74
C ALA A 327 29.80 19.19 8.92
N GLY A 328 29.51 19.03 7.63
CA GLY A 328 30.15 17.99 6.81
C GLY A 328 29.85 18.08 5.32
N GLN A 329 29.97 16.96 4.62
CA GLN A 329 29.62 16.80 3.21
C GLN A 329 29.25 15.35 2.96
N VAL A 330 28.37 15.12 1.98
CA VAL A 330 27.89 13.79 1.63
C VAL A 330 27.64 13.68 0.13
N THR A 331 27.99 12.54 -0.45
CA THR A 331 27.58 12.17 -1.80
C THR A 331 26.60 11.01 -1.69
N ILE A 332 25.44 11.15 -2.32
CA ILE A 332 24.40 10.11 -2.37
C ILE A 332 24.02 9.75 -3.81
N SER A 333 23.64 8.50 -4.02
CA SER A 333 23.11 8.02 -5.32
C SER A 333 21.63 7.65 -5.28
N TYR A 334 21.05 7.56 -4.08
CA TYR A 334 19.66 7.18 -3.88
C TYR A 334 19.09 7.90 -2.66
N LEU A 335 17.84 8.35 -2.77
CA LEU A 335 17.08 8.85 -1.64
C LEU A 335 15.59 8.50 -1.80
N GLU A 336 15.01 8.04 -0.69
CA GLU A 336 13.60 7.70 -0.54
C GLU A 336 13.14 8.20 0.83
N ALA A 337 12.01 8.89 0.85
CA ALA A 337 11.37 9.39 2.05
C ALA A 337 9.92 8.93 2.06
N THR A 338 9.45 8.43 3.19
CA THR A 338 8.11 7.88 3.34
C THR A 338 7.44 8.42 4.60
N VAL A 339 6.20 8.85 4.47
CA VAL A 339 5.28 9.19 5.57
C VAL A 339 4.02 8.38 5.38
N ASP A 340 3.39 7.94 6.47
CA ASP A 340 2.00 7.51 6.42
C ASP A 340 1.09 8.75 6.54
N ARG A 341 -0.17 8.65 6.15
CA ARG A 341 -1.18 9.72 6.19
C ARG A 341 -2.55 9.10 6.43
N TYR A 342 -3.48 9.89 6.94
CA TYR A 342 -4.88 9.51 7.02
C TYR A 342 -5.69 10.20 5.92
N LEU A 343 -6.63 9.47 5.33
CA LEU A 343 -7.82 10.09 4.74
C LEU A 343 -8.88 10.10 5.84
N ALA A 344 -9.31 11.30 6.26
CA ALA A 344 -10.30 11.50 7.32
C ALA A 344 -11.52 10.57 7.20
N ASP A 345 -11.96 10.35 5.96
CA ASP A 345 -12.97 9.37 5.58
C ASP A 345 -12.62 8.90 4.16
N ILE A 346 -12.31 7.61 3.95
CA ILE A 346 -12.32 7.08 2.58
C ILE A 346 -13.78 7.12 2.14
N PRO A 347 -14.11 7.75 1.00
CA PRO A 347 -15.46 7.70 0.49
C PRO A 347 -15.84 6.25 0.17
N THR A 348 -16.97 5.82 0.70
CA THR A 348 -17.57 4.52 0.40
C THR A 348 -18.80 4.73 -0.46
N ALA A 349 -18.95 3.94 -1.51
CA ALA A 349 -20.20 3.91 -2.27
C ALA A 349 -21.13 2.82 -1.71
N GLU A 350 -22.40 3.14 -1.49
CA GLU A 350 -23.40 2.15 -1.08
C GLU A 350 -23.81 1.23 -2.25
N PRO A 351 -24.35 0.02 -1.97
CA PRO A 351 -24.87 -0.86 -3.01
C PRO A 351 -25.86 -0.17 -3.96
N GLY A 352 -25.57 -0.23 -5.25
CA GLY A 352 -26.37 0.40 -6.31
C GLY A 352 -26.17 1.92 -6.46
N GLU A 353 -25.29 2.52 -5.68
CA GLU A 353 -24.93 3.93 -5.82
C GLU A 353 -24.03 4.14 -7.05
N GLU A 354 -24.33 5.17 -7.84
CA GLU A 354 -23.43 5.64 -8.89
C GLU A 354 -22.18 6.23 -8.22
N ILE A 355 -21.00 5.90 -8.76
CA ILE A 355 -19.72 6.38 -8.27
C ILE A 355 -19.11 7.28 -9.33
N GLU A 356 -18.99 8.58 -9.05
CA GLU A 356 -18.18 9.49 -9.86
C GLU A 356 -16.88 9.77 -9.12
N ILE A 357 -15.76 9.41 -9.75
CA ILE A 357 -14.42 9.64 -9.22
C ILE A 357 -13.71 10.66 -10.08
N THR A 358 -13.44 11.84 -9.52
CA THR A 358 -12.69 12.89 -10.21
C THR A 358 -11.44 13.25 -9.45
N ILE A 359 -10.31 13.30 -10.18
CA ILE A 359 -9.04 13.83 -9.69
C ILE A 359 -8.78 15.14 -10.41
N GLN A 360 -8.66 16.21 -9.63
CA GLN A 360 -8.40 17.56 -10.11
C GLN A 360 -7.49 18.32 -9.15
N ASP A 361 -6.91 19.41 -9.63
CA ASP A 361 -6.09 20.35 -8.83
C ASP A 361 -6.62 21.79 -8.94
N GLY A 362 -7.95 21.90 -8.99
CA GLY A 362 -8.71 23.14 -9.13
C GLY A 362 -9.48 23.26 -10.46
N GLU A 363 -10.28 24.32 -10.56
CA GLU A 363 -11.28 24.54 -11.63
C GLU A 363 -10.70 24.66 -13.06
N PHE A 364 -9.38 24.89 -13.22
CA PHE A 364 -8.74 25.11 -14.53
C PHE A 364 -7.33 24.48 -14.64
N SER A 365 -7.23 23.16 -14.41
CA SER A 365 -5.94 22.45 -14.51
C SER A 365 -5.33 22.48 -15.91
N SER A 366 -4.00 22.63 -15.97
CA SER A 366 -3.18 22.33 -17.17
C SER A 366 -2.07 21.33 -16.86
N HIS A 367 -2.17 20.64 -15.72
CA HIS A 367 -1.11 19.81 -15.19
C HIS A 367 -1.21 18.35 -15.67
N CYS A 368 -0.08 17.66 -15.61
CA CYS A 368 0.07 16.28 -16.09
C CYS A 368 0.65 15.38 -14.99
N LEU A 369 -0.10 14.34 -14.61
CA LEU A 369 0.38 13.25 -13.78
C LEU A 369 1.26 12.31 -14.59
N LYS A 370 2.39 11.91 -14.03
CA LYS A 370 3.30 10.90 -14.61
C LYS A 370 2.70 9.50 -14.61
N ALA A 371 2.03 9.15 -13.53
CA ALA A 371 1.36 7.87 -13.38
C ALA A 371 0.10 8.07 -12.55
N LEU A 372 -0.96 7.37 -12.94
CA LEU A 372 -2.22 7.32 -12.21
C LEU A 372 -2.77 5.90 -12.30
N HIS A 373 -3.11 5.32 -11.15
CA HIS A 373 -3.79 4.04 -11.05
C HIS A 373 -4.70 4.10 -9.82
N MET A 374 -5.93 3.68 -9.95
CA MET A 374 -6.85 3.59 -8.85
C MET A 374 -7.73 2.38 -9.06
N VAL A 375 -7.76 1.53 -8.04
CA VAL A 375 -8.56 0.32 -7.98
C VAL A 375 -9.62 0.50 -6.91
N TYR A 376 -10.83 0.15 -7.27
CA TYR A 376 -11.97 -0.04 -6.42
C TYR A 376 -12.58 -1.39 -6.80
N ARG A 377 -13.15 -2.13 -5.83
CA ARG A 377 -13.76 -3.44 -6.06
C ARG A 377 -15.04 -3.55 -5.25
N ASP A 378 -16.05 -4.15 -5.87
CA ASP A 378 -17.34 -4.37 -5.22
C ASP A 378 -17.20 -5.43 -4.13
N GLY A 379 -17.71 -5.12 -2.94
CA GLY A 379 -17.74 -6.06 -1.83
C GLY A 379 -19.00 -6.93 -1.84
N TYR A 380 -18.87 -8.21 -1.47
CA TYR A 380 -19.97 -9.16 -1.39
C TYR A 380 -20.03 -9.88 -0.03
N TYR A 381 -21.22 -9.93 0.56
CA TYR A 381 -21.59 -10.89 1.60
C TYR A 381 -22.13 -12.18 0.97
N PHE A 382 -21.80 -13.32 1.58
CA PHE A 382 -22.52 -14.59 1.40
C PHE A 382 -23.06 -15.06 2.73
#